data_AF-A0A355B0F8-F1
#
_entry.id   AF-A0A355B0F8-F1
#
_cell.length_a   1.000
_cell.length_b   1.000
_cell.length_c   1.000
_cell.angle_alpha   90.00
_cell.angle_beta   90.00
_cell.angle_gamma   90.00
#
_symmetry.space_group_name_H-M   'P 1'
#
loop_
_entity.id
_entity.type
_entity.pdbx_description
1 polymer ?
#
loop_
_entity_poly.entity_id
_entity_poly.type
_entity_poly.pdbx_seq_one_letter_code
_entity_poly.pdbx_strand_id
1 'polypeptide(L)'
;MFSNEVSFVFCATLFAIFFLAFFMRRMESPLAKEFCEHTQATLATVGVLGTFFGIYIGLLDFDVKDIDGSIPKLLDGLKLAFVTSILGMALGITYRTFSGFLQPEEQKEASSDEFLAVLKGVRADIQKSSDTQVNLLTDLKTAIVGESDEDTLLTSTTDALGDLESTEVLHELGEALASRAIQNGIPMNLIGGLAVRLSCRSILGQVPTLERPIRNVNFVAYTKDRARIEKLMQDAGLNADREFNMANGGERIVFLSQGRGAESRIEVFLDRLKMNHEIPFEDRLDMESLTVSPTDLILSKLQIVDLARKDAMDLFAIGATFDFEPEPKDIETPIVNMGYISELCAEDWGFYWTITSNLRKLNEENFSSIPRRYTPKFKERISTLLSEIDSVPKGFKWKARALLGPRVRWYEIPKAA
;
A
#
# COMPACT_ATOMS: atom_id res chain seq x y z
N MET A 1 1.30 -56.23 7.35
CA MET A 1 1.11 -56.17 8.82
C MET A 1 1.95 -55.05 9.42
N PHE A 2 3.26 -55.02 9.13
CA PHE A 2 4.19 -53.96 9.57
C PHE A 2 3.77 -52.51 9.21
N SER A 3 3.23 -52.28 8.01
CA SER A 3 2.80 -50.93 7.56
C SER A 3 1.66 -50.33 8.40
N ASN A 4 0.72 -51.16 8.86
CA ASN A 4 -0.42 -50.71 9.65
C ASN A 4 -0.04 -50.36 11.09
N GLU A 5 0.85 -51.16 11.70
CA GLU A 5 1.36 -50.89 13.05
C GLU A 5 2.17 -49.60 13.09
N VAL A 6 3.01 -49.39 12.09
CA VAL A 6 3.78 -48.15 11.92
C VAL A 6 2.84 -46.96 11.70
N SER A 7 1.84 -47.08 10.83
CA SER A 7 0.83 -46.04 10.63
C SER A 7 0.16 -45.65 11.93
N PHE A 8 -0.23 -46.66 12.72
CA PHE A 8 -0.88 -46.45 14.00
C PHE A 8 0.02 -45.68 14.97
N VAL A 9 1.31 -46.03 15.05
CA VAL A 9 2.28 -45.32 15.91
C VAL A 9 2.40 -43.85 15.50
N PHE A 10 2.60 -43.55 14.21
CA PHE A 10 2.71 -42.17 13.75
C PHE A 10 1.42 -41.37 13.99
N CYS A 11 0.26 -41.95 13.69
CA CYS A 11 -1.03 -41.31 13.94
C CYS A 11 -1.24 -41.08 15.45
N ALA A 12 -0.95 -42.07 16.29
CA ALA A 12 -1.06 -41.95 17.74
C ALA A 12 -0.12 -40.88 18.30
N THR A 13 1.12 -40.79 17.80
CA THR A 13 2.07 -39.73 18.18
C THR A 13 1.56 -38.34 17.77
N LEU A 14 1.02 -38.19 16.55
CA LEU A 14 0.45 -36.92 16.09
C LEU A 14 -0.73 -36.47 16.97
N PHE A 15 -1.65 -37.38 17.28
CA PHE A 15 -2.75 -37.08 18.21
C PHE A 15 -2.25 -36.79 19.63
N ALA A 16 -1.27 -37.54 20.12
CA ALA A 16 -0.68 -37.30 21.43
C ALA A 16 -0.06 -35.90 21.53
N ILE A 17 0.70 -35.47 20.52
CA ILE A 17 1.27 -34.11 20.45
C ILE A 17 0.14 -33.06 20.42
N PHE A 18 -0.89 -33.28 19.61
CA PHE A 18 -2.03 -32.37 19.48
C PHE A 18 -2.80 -32.20 20.81
N PHE A 19 -3.14 -33.31 21.48
CA PHE A 19 -3.84 -33.27 22.76
C PHE A 19 -2.93 -32.77 23.90
N LEU A 20 -1.64 -33.11 23.88
CA LEU A 20 -0.67 -32.62 24.84
C LEU A 20 -0.51 -31.09 24.73
N ALA A 21 -0.45 -30.55 23.52
CA ALA A 21 -0.43 -29.10 23.31
C ALA A 21 -1.70 -28.44 23.85
N PHE A 22 -2.87 -29.04 23.59
CA PHE A 22 -4.14 -28.54 24.13
C PHE A 22 -4.22 -28.61 25.67
N PHE A 23 -3.62 -29.64 26.27
CA PHE A 23 -3.54 -29.81 27.72
C PHE A 23 -2.53 -28.84 28.35
N MET A 24 -1.33 -28.74 27.79
CA MET A 24 -0.28 -27.81 28.23
C MET A 24 -0.73 -26.35 28.09
N ARG A 25 -1.61 -26.02 27.14
CA ARG A 25 -2.24 -24.71 27.05
C ARG A 25 -3.00 -24.29 28.32
N ARG A 26 -3.49 -25.23 29.14
CA ARG A 26 -4.13 -24.93 30.43
C ARG A 26 -3.13 -24.67 31.56
N MET A 27 -1.84 -24.83 31.31
CA MET A 27 -0.78 -24.63 32.29
C MET A 27 -0.09 -23.28 32.01
N GLU A 28 0.08 -22.45 33.04
CA GLU A 28 0.75 -21.14 32.92
C GLU A 28 2.29 -21.25 32.96
N SER A 29 2.87 -22.42 32.70
CA SER A 29 4.33 -22.60 32.76
C SER A 29 5.03 -22.07 31.50
N PRO A 30 6.24 -21.51 31.61
CA PRO A 30 6.99 -20.99 30.46
C PRO A 30 7.31 -22.08 29.42
N LEU A 31 7.60 -23.30 29.87
CA LEU A 31 7.81 -24.47 29.00
C LEU A 31 6.56 -24.84 28.20
N ALA A 32 5.36 -24.67 28.78
CA ALA A 32 4.11 -24.96 28.08
C ALA A 32 3.83 -23.95 26.96
N LYS A 33 4.16 -22.67 27.17
CA LYS A 33 4.04 -21.63 26.13
C LYS A 33 4.97 -21.91 24.94
N GLU A 34 6.25 -22.16 25.20
CA GLU A 34 7.23 -22.49 24.16
C GLU A 34 6.84 -23.73 23.36
N PHE A 35 6.37 -24.78 24.04
CA PHE A 35 5.86 -25.99 23.37
C PHE A 35 4.65 -25.68 22.48
N CYS A 36 3.70 -24.87 22.96
CA CYS A 36 2.50 -24.49 22.22
C CYS A 36 2.82 -23.67 20.96
N GLU A 37 3.84 -22.81 20.98
CA GLU A 37 4.29 -22.01 19.82
C GLU A 37 4.86 -22.88 18.71
N HIS A 38 5.65 -23.91 19.07
CA HIS A 38 6.29 -24.79 18.10
C HIS A 38 5.42 -25.97 17.65
N THR A 39 4.28 -26.21 18.30
CA THR A 39 3.41 -27.37 18.05
C THR A 39 2.99 -27.50 16.57
N GLN A 40 2.63 -26.40 15.89
CA GLN A 40 2.23 -26.46 14.48
C GLN A 40 3.36 -27.00 13.59
N ALA A 41 4.58 -26.50 13.79
CA ALA A 41 5.74 -26.92 13.02
C ALA A 41 6.12 -28.38 13.32
N THR A 42 6.02 -28.79 14.59
CA THR A 42 6.30 -30.16 15.03
C THR A 42 5.32 -31.17 14.41
N LEU A 43 4.02 -30.88 14.40
CA LEU A 43 2.99 -31.75 13.79
C LEU A 43 3.23 -31.95 12.28
N ALA A 44 3.57 -30.87 11.57
CA ALA A 44 3.92 -30.96 10.15
C ALA A 44 5.22 -31.77 9.93
N THR A 45 6.24 -31.54 10.76
CA THR A 45 7.54 -32.23 10.66
C THR A 45 7.41 -33.74 10.92
N VAL A 46 6.62 -34.14 11.92
CA VAL A 46 6.34 -35.56 12.19
C VAL A 46 5.54 -36.20 11.05
N GLY A 47 4.60 -35.47 10.42
CA GLY A 47 3.88 -35.94 9.24
C GLY A 47 4.79 -36.17 8.02
N VAL A 48 5.73 -35.25 7.79
CA VAL A 48 6.76 -35.38 6.76
C VAL A 48 7.70 -36.56 7.04
N LEU A 49 8.10 -36.76 8.30
CA LEU A 49 8.90 -37.92 8.70
C LEU A 49 8.18 -39.25 8.40
N GLY A 50 6.88 -39.33 8.68
CA GLY A 50 6.06 -40.50 8.33
C GLY A 50 5.99 -40.73 6.81
N THR A 51 6.06 -39.67 6.00
CA THR A 51 6.11 -39.75 4.54
C THR A 51 7.37 -40.48 4.07
N PHE A 52 8.54 -40.04 4.57
CA PHE A 52 9.81 -40.66 4.24
C PHE A 52 9.87 -42.12 4.71
N PHE A 53 9.35 -42.40 5.90
CA PHE A 53 9.33 -43.75 6.44
C PHE A 53 8.38 -44.69 5.68
N GLY A 54 7.22 -44.19 5.23
CA GLY A 54 6.29 -44.97 4.40
C GLY A 54 6.86 -45.33 3.04
N ILE A 55 7.52 -44.38 2.37
CA ILE A 55 8.22 -44.63 1.11
C ILE A 55 9.35 -45.64 1.34
N TYR A 56 10.13 -45.49 2.41
CA TYR A 56 11.19 -46.43 2.76
C TYR A 56 10.67 -47.87 2.92
N ILE A 57 9.59 -48.08 3.69
CA ILE A 57 8.97 -49.40 3.84
C ILE A 57 8.46 -49.95 2.50
N GLY A 58 7.85 -49.08 1.67
CA GLY A 58 7.35 -49.48 0.36
C GLY A 58 8.46 -49.93 -0.62
N LEU A 59 9.69 -49.49 -0.39
CA LEU A 59 10.85 -49.81 -1.23
C LEU A 59 11.74 -50.93 -0.68
N LEU A 60 11.61 -51.32 0.59
CA LEU A 60 12.47 -52.32 1.24
C LEU A 60 12.51 -53.67 0.52
N ASP A 61 11.35 -54.11 0.01
CA ASP A 61 11.18 -55.39 -0.68
C ASP A 61 10.97 -55.21 -2.19
N PHE A 62 11.26 -54.02 -2.75
CA PHE A 62 10.99 -53.74 -4.15
C PHE A 62 12.02 -54.43 -5.06
N ASP A 63 11.58 -55.40 -5.85
CA ASP A 63 12.40 -56.07 -6.84
C ASP A 63 12.16 -55.50 -8.24
N VAL A 64 13.21 -54.92 -8.82
CA VAL A 64 13.18 -54.37 -10.19
C VAL A 64 13.00 -55.46 -11.25
N LYS A 65 13.30 -56.72 -10.92
CA LYS A 65 13.10 -57.88 -11.81
C LYS A 65 11.70 -58.46 -11.73
N ASP A 66 10.93 -58.13 -10.70
CA ASP A 66 9.53 -58.54 -10.51
C ASP A 66 8.69 -57.33 -10.06
N ILE A 67 8.45 -56.44 -11.04
CA ILE A 67 7.71 -55.19 -10.81
C ILE A 67 6.27 -55.49 -10.40
N ASP A 68 5.61 -56.44 -11.06
CA ASP A 68 4.21 -56.78 -10.83
C ASP A 68 3.98 -57.33 -9.41
N GLY A 69 4.91 -58.17 -8.90
CA GLY A 69 4.89 -58.65 -7.52
C GLY A 69 5.21 -57.57 -6.48
N SER A 70 5.94 -56.52 -6.87
CA SER A 70 6.42 -55.46 -5.98
C SER A 70 5.44 -54.28 -5.82
N ILE A 71 4.57 -54.03 -6.81
CA ILE A 71 3.60 -52.92 -6.80
C ILE A 71 2.70 -52.91 -5.55
N PRO A 72 2.08 -54.03 -5.10
CA PRO A 72 1.17 -53.99 -3.96
C PRO A 72 1.83 -53.50 -2.66
N LYS A 73 3.08 -53.94 -2.38
CA LYS A 73 3.83 -53.50 -1.20
C LYS A 73 4.24 -52.03 -1.28
N LEU A 74 4.64 -51.58 -2.48
CA LEU A 74 4.96 -50.18 -2.72
C LEU A 74 3.74 -49.27 -2.49
N LEU A 75 2.56 -49.67 -2.98
CA LEU A 75 1.31 -48.94 -2.78
C LEU A 75 0.91 -48.87 -1.30
N ASP A 76 1.16 -49.92 -0.51
CA ASP A 76 0.90 -49.88 0.93
C ASP A 76 1.86 -48.95 1.68
N GLY A 77 3.13 -48.88 1.27
CA GLY A 77 4.08 -47.88 1.77
C GLY A 77 3.70 -46.44 1.41
N LEU A 78 3.21 -46.23 0.17
CA LEU A 78 2.71 -44.94 -0.29
C LEU A 78 1.44 -44.50 0.46
N LYS A 79 0.49 -45.42 0.73
CA LYS A 79 -0.69 -45.10 1.55
C LYS A 79 -0.29 -44.60 2.94
N LEU A 80 0.65 -45.29 3.59
CA LEU A 80 1.20 -44.85 4.88
C LEU A 80 1.77 -43.43 4.77
N ALA A 81 2.59 -43.18 3.75
CA ALA A 81 3.24 -41.90 3.54
C ALA A 81 2.24 -40.73 3.38
N PHE A 82 1.19 -40.92 2.58
CA PHE A 82 0.15 -39.92 2.38
C PHE A 82 -0.70 -39.67 3.63
N VAL A 83 -1.11 -40.74 4.33
CA VAL A 83 -1.98 -40.62 5.50
C VAL A 83 -1.30 -39.83 6.63
N THR A 84 -0.02 -40.11 6.93
CA THR A 84 0.70 -39.40 8.00
C THR A 84 0.94 -37.93 7.66
N SER A 85 1.19 -37.62 6.38
CA SER A 85 1.41 -36.25 5.90
C SER A 85 0.16 -35.40 5.96
N ILE A 86 -0.95 -35.92 5.40
CA ILE A 86 -2.25 -35.26 5.41
C ILE A 86 -2.71 -35.02 6.85
N LEU A 87 -2.57 -36.02 7.73
CA LEU A 87 -2.96 -35.90 9.12
C LEU A 87 -2.11 -34.87 9.88
N GLY A 88 -0.79 -34.87 9.69
CA GLY A 88 0.12 -33.90 10.33
C GLY A 88 -0.18 -32.46 9.91
N MET A 89 -0.42 -32.22 8.61
CA MET A 89 -0.81 -30.91 8.11
C MET A 89 -2.19 -30.48 8.59
N ALA A 90 -3.18 -31.38 8.55
CA ALA A 90 -4.55 -31.09 8.99
C ALA A 90 -4.62 -30.74 10.48
N LEU A 91 -3.94 -31.50 11.34
CA LEU A 91 -3.86 -31.22 12.77
C LEU A 91 -3.07 -29.93 13.05
N GLY A 92 -1.99 -29.67 12.31
CA GLY A 92 -1.22 -28.42 12.43
C GLY A 92 -2.04 -27.18 12.07
N ILE A 93 -2.78 -27.22 10.96
CA ILE A 93 -3.68 -26.12 10.54
C ILE A 93 -4.79 -25.93 11.57
N THR A 94 -5.42 -27.04 12.00
CA THR A 94 -6.48 -27.01 13.01
C THR A 94 -5.96 -26.39 14.30
N TYR A 95 -4.80 -26.82 14.78
CA TYR A 95 -4.18 -26.26 15.98
C TYR A 95 -3.94 -24.74 15.83
N ARG A 96 -3.40 -24.27 14.69
CA ARG A 96 -3.19 -22.84 14.41
C ARG A 96 -4.49 -22.04 14.39
N THR A 97 -5.53 -22.57 13.74
CA THR A 97 -6.84 -21.90 13.66
C THR A 97 -7.48 -21.79 15.03
N PHE A 98 -7.39 -22.82 15.88
CA PHE A 98 -7.93 -22.80 17.24
C PHE A 98 -7.05 -22.07 18.27
N SER A 99 -5.73 -22.00 18.07
CA SER A 99 -4.84 -21.19 18.91
C SER A 99 -5.04 -19.70 18.64
N GLY A 100 -5.10 -19.30 17.35
CA GLY A 100 -5.31 -17.91 16.93
C GLY A 100 -6.70 -17.33 17.19
N PHE A 101 -7.72 -18.16 17.45
CA PHE A 101 -9.08 -17.67 17.74
C PHE A 101 -9.32 -17.26 19.20
N LEU A 102 -8.42 -17.62 20.13
CA LEU A 102 -8.60 -17.42 21.57
C LEU A 102 -7.42 -16.76 22.28
N GLN A 103 -6.33 -16.49 21.56
CA GLN A 103 -5.28 -15.56 21.96
C GLN A 103 -5.14 -14.56 20.81
N PRO A 104 -5.27 -13.24 21.05
CA PRO A 104 -4.61 -12.28 20.19
C PRO A 104 -3.14 -12.72 20.17
N GLU A 105 -2.54 -12.80 18.99
CA GLU A 105 -1.08 -12.84 18.86
C GLU A 105 -0.49 -11.89 19.92
N GLU A 106 0.21 -12.41 20.92
CA GLU A 106 1.37 -11.68 21.42
C GLU A 106 2.24 -11.56 20.17
N GLN A 107 2.09 -10.41 19.50
CA GLN A 107 3.14 -9.87 18.68
C GLN A 107 4.43 -10.15 19.46
N LYS A 108 5.46 -10.69 18.81
CA LYS A 108 6.81 -10.37 19.24
C LYS A 108 6.89 -8.85 19.21
N GLU A 109 6.50 -8.22 20.32
CA GLU A 109 6.86 -6.87 20.64
C GLU A 109 8.38 -6.87 20.50
N ALA A 110 8.86 -6.07 19.54
CA ALA A 110 10.22 -5.62 19.52
C ALA A 110 10.59 -5.32 20.98
N SER A 111 11.63 -5.97 21.48
CA SER A 111 12.09 -5.88 22.86
C SER A 111 11.91 -4.46 23.37
N SER A 112 11.45 -4.28 24.62
CA SER A 112 11.43 -2.95 25.25
C SER A 112 12.76 -2.21 25.06
N ASP A 113 13.88 -2.93 24.88
CA ASP A 113 15.19 -2.37 24.52
C ASP A 113 15.30 -1.88 23.07
N GLU A 114 14.67 -2.54 22.10
CA GLU A 114 14.60 -2.13 20.69
C GLU A 114 13.62 -0.96 20.51
N PHE A 115 12.47 -0.99 21.19
CA PHE A 115 11.56 0.17 21.25
C PHE A 115 12.18 1.33 22.03
N LEU A 116 12.92 1.07 23.13
CA LEU A 116 13.72 2.09 23.81
C LEU A 116 14.86 2.60 22.93
N ALA A 117 15.47 1.77 22.08
CA ALA A 117 16.51 2.20 21.14
C ALA A 117 15.92 3.07 20.02
N VAL A 118 14.75 2.71 19.49
CA VAL A 118 14.01 3.53 18.52
C VAL A 118 13.50 4.80 19.18
N LEU A 119 12.95 4.77 20.40
CA LEU A 119 12.53 5.97 21.12
C LEU A 119 13.73 6.85 21.53
N LYS A 120 14.89 6.26 21.86
CA LYS A 120 16.13 7.02 22.07
C LYS A 120 16.66 7.60 20.76
N GLY A 121 16.54 6.89 19.65
CA GLY A 121 16.86 7.37 18.30
C GLY A 121 15.95 8.51 17.88
N VAL A 122 14.63 8.34 18.00
CA VAL A 122 13.61 9.37 17.75
C VAL A 122 13.76 10.54 18.72
N ARG A 123 14.08 10.31 20.00
CA ARG A 123 14.39 11.39 20.94
C ARG A 123 15.68 12.10 20.56
N ALA A 124 16.71 11.39 20.12
CA ALA A 124 17.95 11.99 19.64
C ALA A 124 17.74 12.76 18.33
N ASP A 125 16.86 12.30 17.44
CA ASP A 125 16.49 12.97 16.19
C ASP A 125 15.57 14.17 16.44
N ILE A 126 14.63 14.07 17.39
CA ILE A 126 13.81 15.20 17.85
C ILE A 126 14.66 16.21 18.60
N GLN A 127 15.60 15.76 19.44
CA GLN A 127 16.55 16.63 20.13
C GLN A 127 17.46 17.28 19.12
N LYS A 128 17.98 16.55 18.13
CA LYS A 128 18.79 17.09 17.03
C LYS A 128 17.98 18.05 16.17
N SER A 129 16.70 17.77 15.89
CA SER A 129 15.79 18.67 15.17
C SER A 129 15.44 19.89 16.01
N SER A 130 15.28 19.74 17.32
CA SER A 130 15.00 20.83 18.25
C SER A 130 16.25 21.69 18.47
N ASP A 131 17.42 21.10 18.54
CA ASP A 131 18.72 21.76 18.62
C ASP A 131 19.01 22.44 17.28
N THR A 132 18.64 21.83 16.15
CA THR A 132 18.70 22.48 14.82
C THR A 132 17.74 23.65 14.73
N GLN A 133 16.52 23.55 15.27
CA GLN A 133 15.56 24.66 15.33
C GLN A 133 15.99 25.76 16.31
N VAL A 134 16.56 25.39 17.46
CA VAL A 134 17.11 26.33 18.45
C VAL A 134 18.36 26.99 17.91
N ASN A 135 19.22 26.27 17.19
CA ASN A 135 20.38 26.83 16.50
C ASN A 135 19.93 27.74 15.36
N LEU A 136 18.96 27.36 14.53
CA LEU A 136 18.38 28.24 13.50
C LEU A 136 17.76 29.50 14.10
N LEU A 137 17.06 29.41 15.23
CA LEU A 137 16.50 30.58 15.93
C LEU A 137 17.59 31.41 16.62
N THR A 138 18.66 30.77 17.08
CA THR A 138 19.83 31.43 17.67
C THR A 138 20.63 32.13 16.59
N ASP A 139 20.86 31.51 15.44
CA ASP A 139 21.51 32.00 14.23
C ASP A 139 20.70 33.14 13.59
N LEU A 140 19.36 33.04 13.55
CA LEU A 140 18.48 34.16 13.19
C LEU A 140 18.62 35.32 14.18
N LYS A 141 18.73 35.03 15.48
CA LYS A 141 18.93 36.04 16.52
C LYS A 141 20.33 36.67 16.43
N THR A 142 21.39 35.93 16.14
CA THR A 142 22.75 36.46 15.91
C THR A 142 22.88 37.19 14.57
N ALA A 143 22.15 36.77 13.53
CA ALA A 143 22.05 37.49 12.25
C ALA A 143 21.31 38.82 12.40
N ILE A 144 20.30 38.91 13.26
CA ILE A 144 19.60 40.16 13.59
C ILE A 144 20.45 41.05 14.53
N VAL A 145 21.27 40.45 15.41
CA VAL A 145 22.09 41.18 16.40
C VAL A 145 23.50 41.52 15.87
N GLY A 146 23.90 40.97 14.72
CA GLY A 146 25.09 41.39 13.98
C GLY A 146 26.38 40.82 14.55
N GLU A 147 26.62 39.51 14.34
CA GLU A 147 27.97 38.90 14.34
C GLU A 147 27.86 37.40 13.95
N SER A 148 28.04 37.06 12.66
CA SER A 148 28.76 35.85 12.16
C SER A 148 28.58 35.57 10.66
N ASP A 149 29.62 34.90 10.13
CA ASP A 149 30.01 34.47 8.78
C ASP A 149 28.96 34.39 7.65
N GLU A 150 29.17 35.24 6.64
CA GLU A 150 28.46 35.32 5.35
C GLU A 150 28.30 33.96 4.63
N ASP A 151 29.25 33.04 4.77
CA ASP A 151 29.28 31.77 4.02
C ASP A 151 28.22 30.75 4.44
N THR A 152 27.84 30.71 5.73
CA THR A 152 26.81 29.75 6.21
C THR A 152 25.39 30.21 5.83
N LEU A 153 25.18 31.52 5.79
CA LEU A 153 23.96 32.16 5.29
C LEU A 153 23.81 31.95 3.78
N LEU A 154 24.89 32.10 3.00
CA LEU A 154 24.85 31.86 1.57
C LEU A 154 24.52 30.40 1.26
N THR A 155 25.12 29.44 1.96
CA THR A 155 24.90 28.00 1.65
C THR A 155 23.46 27.57 1.91
N SER A 156 22.90 27.86 3.09
CA SER A 156 21.52 27.44 3.45
C SER A 156 20.44 28.15 2.63
N THR A 157 20.66 29.42 2.27
CA THR A 157 19.74 30.16 1.39
C THR A 157 19.86 29.69 -0.06
N THR A 158 21.08 29.34 -0.51
CA THR A 158 21.32 28.77 -1.85
C THR A 158 20.70 27.38 -1.98
N ASP A 159 20.75 26.55 -0.95
CA ASP A 159 20.14 25.22 -0.95
C ASP A 159 18.60 25.32 -1.00
N ALA A 160 17.99 26.20 -0.19
CA ALA A 160 16.54 26.42 -0.23
C ALA A 160 16.06 27.07 -1.54
N LEU A 161 16.85 27.97 -2.13
CA LEU A 161 16.59 28.55 -3.46
C LEU A 161 16.77 27.51 -4.57
N GLY A 162 17.77 26.63 -4.47
CA GLY A 162 17.99 25.51 -5.38
C GLY A 162 16.86 24.46 -5.33
N ASP A 163 16.32 24.20 -4.14
CA ASP A 163 15.15 23.33 -3.97
C ASP A 163 13.88 23.94 -4.57
N LEU A 164 13.70 25.26 -4.48
CA LEU A 164 12.58 25.96 -5.10
C LEU A 164 12.70 25.99 -6.64
N GLU A 165 13.89 26.29 -7.17
CA GLU A 165 14.15 26.27 -8.62
C GLU A 165 14.03 24.85 -9.21
N SER A 166 14.54 23.84 -8.51
CA SER A 166 14.45 22.45 -8.96
C SER A 166 13.00 21.95 -8.98
N THR A 167 12.19 22.39 -8.01
CA THR A 167 10.76 22.11 -7.91
C THR A 167 9.99 22.75 -9.07
N GLU A 168 10.19 24.03 -9.36
CA GLU A 168 9.46 24.73 -10.45
C GLU A 168 9.77 24.13 -11.82
N VAL A 169 11.04 23.86 -12.12
CA VAL A 169 11.44 23.27 -13.41
C VAL A 169 10.89 21.85 -13.58
N LEU A 170 10.69 21.11 -12.49
CA LEU A 170 10.05 19.79 -12.54
C LEU A 170 8.56 19.90 -12.94
N HIS A 171 7.88 20.98 -12.53
CA HIS A 171 6.47 21.20 -12.91
C HIS A 171 6.35 21.56 -14.38
N GLU A 172 7.20 22.49 -14.85
CA GLU A 172 7.26 22.88 -16.26
C GLU A 172 7.53 21.66 -17.15
N LEU A 173 8.44 20.79 -16.74
CA LEU A 173 8.72 19.53 -17.44
C LEU A 173 7.49 18.62 -17.47
N GLY A 174 6.77 18.46 -16.34
CA GLY A 174 5.56 17.66 -16.27
C GLY A 174 4.44 18.19 -17.19
N GLU A 175 4.18 19.50 -17.17
CA GLU A 175 3.21 20.14 -18.06
C GLU A 175 3.61 20.01 -19.55
N ALA A 176 4.90 20.17 -19.86
CA ALA A 176 5.42 20.04 -21.22
C ALA A 176 5.30 18.60 -21.75
N LEU A 177 5.58 17.59 -20.92
CA LEU A 177 5.42 16.18 -21.28
C LEU A 177 3.95 15.81 -21.51
N ALA A 178 3.04 16.27 -20.65
CA ALA A 178 1.59 16.08 -20.85
C ALA A 178 1.13 16.71 -22.16
N SER A 179 1.54 17.96 -22.43
CA SER A 179 1.22 18.68 -23.66
C SER A 179 1.75 17.96 -24.91
N ARG A 180 2.97 17.42 -24.83
CA ARG A 180 3.57 16.67 -25.95
C ARG A 180 2.91 15.30 -26.13
N ALA A 181 2.41 14.67 -25.07
CA ALA A 181 1.61 13.44 -25.19
C ALA A 181 0.31 13.70 -25.96
N ILE A 182 -0.41 14.78 -25.64
CA ILE A 182 -1.61 15.21 -26.38
C ILE A 182 -1.29 15.43 -27.86
N GLN A 183 -0.23 16.19 -28.17
CA GLN A 183 0.20 16.45 -29.56
C GLN A 183 0.53 15.18 -30.35
N ASN A 184 0.98 14.13 -29.66
CA ASN A 184 1.32 12.84 -30.25
C ASN A 184 0.16 11.83 -30.19
N GLY A 185 -1.01 12.20 -29.68
CA GLY A 185 -2.17 11.31 -29.50
C GLY A 185 -1.90 10.15 -28.54
N ILE A 186 -1.15 10.40 -27.46
CA ILE A 186 -0.85 9.42 -26.41
C ILE A 186 -1.77 9.71 -25.21
N PRO A 187 -2.67 8.79 -24.82
CA PRO A 187 -3.46 8.91 -23.60
C PRO A 187 -2.53 8.78 -22.37
N MET A 188 -1.97 9.92 -21.94
CA MET A 188 -1.06 10.03 -20.80
C MET A 188 -1.40 11.29 -20.01
N ASN A 189 -2.12 11.12 -18.90
CA ASN A 189 -2.64 12.22 -18.11
C ASN A 189 -1.86 12.37 -16.80
N LEU A 190 -1.66 13.60 -16.34
CA LEU A 190 -1.10 13.90 -15.04
C LEU A 190 -2.04 13.44 -13.92
N ILE A 191 -1.46 12.93 -12.84
CA ILE A 191 -2.15 12.58 -11.59
C ILE A 191 -1.37 13.11 -10.38
N GLY A 192 -2.00 13.09 -9.20
CA GLY A 192 -1.36 13.49 -7.95
C GLY A 192 -1.21 15.00 -7.81
N GLY A 193 -0.13 15.45 -7.17
CA GLY A 193 0.02 16.84 -6.75
C GLY A 193 0.03 17.87 -7.87
N LEU A 194 0.78 17.61 -8.94
CA LEU A 194 0.81 18.52 -10.10
C LEU A 194 -0.57 18.61 -10.75
N ALA A 195 -1.26 17.48 -10.92
CA ALA A 195 -2.61 17.47 -11.46
C ALA A 195 -3.60 18.27 -10.60
N VAL A 196 -3.52 18.18 -9.27
CA VAL A 196 -4.30 19.04 -8.35
C VAL A 196 -3.99 20.51 -8.58
N ARG A 197 -2.71 20.89 -8.71
CA ARG A 197 -2.37 22.28 -8.98
C ARG A 197 -3.02 22.80 -10.26
N LEU A 198 -2.91 22.04 -11.35
CA LEU A 198 -3.46 22.44 -12.65
C LEU A 198 -4.98 22.51 -12.63
N SER A 199 -5.63 21.48 -12.08
CA SER A 199 -7.08 21.36 -12.04
C SER A 199 -7.73 22.35 -11.06
N CYS A 200 -7.01 22.79 -10.03
CA CYS A 200 -7.53 23.66 -8.96
C CYS A 200 -6.92 25.08 -8.95
N ARG A 201 -6.33 25.55 -10.07
CA ARG A 201 -5.65 26.86 -10.15
C ARG A 201 -6.49 28.02 -9.59
N SER A 202 -7.80 28.02 -9.84
CA SER A 202 -8.71 29.08 -9.39
C SER A 202 -8.81 29.18 -7.86
N ILE A 203 -8.98 28.06 -7.15
CA ILE A 203 -9.08 28.09 -5.69
C ILE A 203 -7.70 28.32 -5.05
N LEU A 204 -6.63 27.79 -5.64
CA LEU A 204 -5.25 27.98 -5.16
C LEU A 204 -4.84 29.45 -5.21
N GLY A 205 -5.20 30.18 -6.28
CA GLY A 205 -4.98 31.63 -6.36
C GLY A 205 -5.76 32.45 -5.34
N GLN A 206 -6.90 31.94 -4.85
CA GLN A 206 -7.72 32.60 -3.83
C GLN A 206 -7.34 32.20 -2.40
N VAL A 207 -6.74 31.03 -2.23
CA VAL A 207 -6.36 30.43 -0.94
C VAL A 207 -4.92 29.92 -1.05
N PRO A 208 -3.91 30.81 -0.92
CA PRO A 208 -2.50 30.43 -1.10
C PRO A 208 -2.01 29.35 -0.13
N THR A 209 -2.68 29.17 1.02
CA THR A 209 -2.34 28.12 2.00
C THR A 209 -2.67 26.69 1.54
N LEU A 210 -3.42 26.54 0.44
CA LEU A 210 -3.63 25.26 -0.22
C LEU A 210 -2.47 24.88 -1.15
N GLU A 211 -1.63 25.84 -1.53
CA GLU A 211 -0.47 25.62 -2.38
C GLU A 211 0.64 24.90 -1.61
N ARG A 212 1.37 24.02 -2.29
CA ARG A 212 2.48 23.27 -1.68
C ARG A 212 3.55 22.91 -2.71
N PRO A 213 4.81 22.66 -2.30
CA PRO A 213 5.82 22.13 -3.21
C PRO A 213 5.38 20.80 -3.84
N ILE A 214 5.63 20.63 -5.14
CA ILE A 214 5.45 19.33 -5.82
C ILE A 214 6.81 18.71 -6.00
N ARG A 215 7.02 17.60 -5.30
CA ARG A 215 8.28 16.86 -5.26
C ARG A 215 8.37 15.74 -6.29
N ASN A 216 7.29 15.44 -7.02
CA ASN A 216 7.29 14.40 -8.04
C ASN A 216 6.21 14.64 -9.08
N VAL A 217 6.47 14.18 -10.31
CA VAL A 217 5.49 14.21 -11.40
C VAL A 217 4.99 12.80 -11.60
N ASN A 218 3.66 12.64 -11.57
CA ASN A 218 3.02 11.35 -11.75
C ASN A 218 2.10 11.41 -12.95
N PHE A 219 2.12 10.38 -13.76
CA PHE A 219 1.25 10.16 -14.90
C PHE A 219 0.52 8.84 -14.77
N VAL A 220 -0.61 8.74 -15.46
CA VAL A 220 -1.28 7.48 -15.78
C VAL A 220 -1.36 7.34 -17.29
N ALA A 221 -1.17 6.13 -17.78
CA ALA A 221 -1.25 5.82 -19.20
C ALA A 221 -1.62 4.35 -19.41
N TYR A 222 -1.78 3.92 -20.66
CA TYR A 222 -2.04 2.51 -20.97
C TYR A 222 -0.77 1.73 -21.28
N THR A 223 -0.73 0.46 -20.88
CA THR A 223 0.38 -0.46 -21.18
C THR A 223 0.63 -0.57 -22.69
N LYS A 224 -0.44 -0.52 -23.51
CA LYS A 224 -0.33 -0.56 -24.98
C LYS A 224 0.48 0.61 -25.57
N ASP A 225 0.55 1.74 -24.85
CA ASP A 225 1.25 2.95 -25.28
C ASP A 225 2.67 3.05 -24.70
N ARG A 226 3.13 2.05 -23.95
CA ARG A 226 4.45 2.03 -23.28
C ARG A 226 5.60 2.44 -24.17
N ALA A 227 5.72 1.85 -25.37
CA ALA A 227 6.83 2.16 -26.28
C ALA A 227 6.80 3.63 -26.76
N ARG A 228 5.61 4.21 -26.91
CA ARG A 228 5.44 5.62 -27.29
C ARG A 228 5.81 6.55 -26.14
N ILE A 229 5.48 6.17 -24.90
CA ILE A 229 5.83 6.90 -23.67
C ILE A 229 7.35 6.86 -23.45
N GLU A 230 7.98 5.69 -23.54
CA GLU A 230 9.43 5.54 -23.39
C GLU A 230 10.18 6.41 -24.42
N LYS A 231 9.71 6.43 -25.67
CA LYS A 231 10.25 7.32 -26.70
C LYS A 231 10.06 8.80 -26.36
N LEU A 232 8.86 9.20 -25.94
CA LEU A 232 8.56 10.58 -25.54
C LEU A 232 9.46 11.06 -24.41
N MET A 233 9.69 10.22 -23.39
CA MET A 233 10.58 10.51 -22.27
C MET A 233 12.05 10.60 -22.72
N GLN A 234 12.49 9.69 -23.60
CA GLN A 234 13.83 9.72 -24.17
C GLN A 234 14.08 11.00 -24.99
N ASP A 235 13.12 11.40 -25.83
CA ASP A 235 13.17 12.64 -26.62
C ASP A 235 13.21 13.90 -25.73
N ALA A 236 12.75 13.79 -24.48
CA ALA A 236 12.86 14.82 -23.44
C ALA A 236 14.15 14.73 -22.60
N GLY A 237 15.07 13.82 -22.93
CA GLY A 237 16.35 13.64 -22.22
C GLY A 237 16.25 12.85 -20.90
N LEU A 238 15.12 12.17 -20.65
CA LEU A 238 14.90 11.38 -19.45
C LEU A 238 15.34 9.93 -19.66
N ASN A 239 15.90 9.32 -18.62
CA ASN A 239 16.35 7.93 -18.65
C ASN A 239 15.44 7.06 -17.79
N ALA A 240 15.03 5.91 -18.31
CA ALA A 240 14.28 4.94 -17.54
C ALA A 240 15.15 4.34 -16.42
N ASP A 241 14.60 4.23 -15.21
CA ASP A 241 15.23 3.52 -14.10
C ASP A 241 15.13 2.00 -14.35
N ARG A 242 16.19 1.42 -14.92
CA ARG A 242 16.18 0.02 -15.36
C ARG A 242 15.99 -0.95 -14.19
N GLU A 243 16.63 -0.70 -13.06
CA GLU A 243 16.57 -1.59 -11.89
C GLU A 243 15.16 -1.59 -11.30
N PHE A 244 14.59 -0.40 -11.08
CA PHE A 244 13.23 -0.27 -10.58
C PHE A 244 12.21 -0.88 -11.55
N ASN A 245 12.32 -0.57 -12.84
CA ASN A 245 11.34 -0.98 -13.85
C ASN A 245 11.34 -2.50 -14.07
N MET A 246 12.50 -3.17 -13.94
CA MET A 246 12.59 -4.63 -13.99
C MET A 246 11.92 -5.28 -12.76
N ALA A 247 12.11 -4.69 -11.57
CA ALA A 247 11.54 -5.21 -10.33
C ALA A 247 10.01 -5.02 -10.24
N ASN A 248 9.46 -4.03 -10.95
CA ASN A 248 8.07 -3.62 -10.77
C ASN A 248 7.04 -4.27 -11.73
N GLY A 249 7.44 -5.30 -12.48
CA GLY A 249 6.51 -6.17 -13.21
C GLY A 249 5.72 -5.49 -14.34
N GLY A 250 6.09 -4.27 -14.75
CA GLY A 250 5.43 -3.53 -15.82
C GLY A 250 4.20 -2.71 -15.42
N GLU A 251 3.84 -2.64 -14.13
CA GLU A 251 2.67 -1.87 -13.66
C GLU A 251 3.00 -0.37 -13.48
N ARG A 252 4.27 -0.02 -13.31
CA ARG A 252 4.75 1.36 -13.14
C ARG A 252 6.12 1.50 -13.76
N ILE A 253 6.35 2.62 -14.43
CA ILE A 253 7.62 2.98 -15.07
C ILE A 253 8.13 4.26 -14.42
N VAL A 254 9.40 4.26 -14.00
CA VAL A 254 10.08 5.42 -13.44
C VAL A 254 11.13 5.93 -14.42
N PHE A 255 11.16 7.24 -14.57
CA PHE A 255 12.13 7.99 -15.36
C PHE A 255 12.85 9.01 -14.47
N LEU A 256 14.15 9.16 -14.70
CA LEU A 256 15.04 10.02 -13.94
C LEU A 256 15.53 11.18 -14.83
N SER A 257 15.54 12.38 -14.26
CA SER A 257 16.19 13.55 -14.84
C SER A 257 17.67 13.58 -14.49
N GLN A 258 18.56 13.74 -15.47
CA GLN A 258 20.00 13.77 -15.21
C GLN A 258 20.41 15.02 -14.42
N GLY A 259 21.33 14.85 -13.47
CA GLY A 259 21.91 15.96 -12.69
C GLY A 259 21.04 16.49 -11.54
N ARG A 260 19.87 15.88 -11.29
CA ARG A 260 19.01 16.22 -10.14
C ARG A 260 18.96 15.02 -9.20
N GLY A 261 18.92 15.26 -7.89
CA GLY A 261 18.90 14.22 -6.87
C GLY A 261 17.67 13.29 -6.98
N ALA A 262 17.57 12.33 -6.06
CA ALA A 262 16.50 11.32 -6.00
C ALA A 262 15.06 11.91 -5.99
N GLU A 263 14.90 13.23 -5.81
CA GLU A 263 13.63 13.94 -5.74
C GLU A 263 13.10 14.46 -7.10
N SER A 264 13.78 14.24 -8.24
CA SER A 264 13.30 14.68 -9.56
C SER A 264 12.87 13.51 -10.45
N ARG A 265 11.90 12.74 -9.95
CA ARG A 265 11.39 11.53 -10.61
C ARG A 265 10.08 11.79 -11.33
N ILE A 266 9.96 11.16 -12.50
CA ILE A 266 8.71 11.07 -13.24
C ILE A 266 8.24 9.63 -13.21
N GLU A 267 7.04 9.42 -12.72
CA GLU A 267 6.47 8.09 -12.56
C GLU A 267 5.23 7.95 -13.45
N VAL A 268 5.12 6.84 -14.14
CA VAL A 268 4.00 6.52 -15.03
C VAL A 268 3.36 5.23 -14.55
N PHE A 269 2.13 5.31 -14.05
CA PHE A 269 1.31 4.14 -13.72
C PHE A 269 0.61 3.64 -14.98
N LEU A 270 0.66 2.33 -15.22
CA LEU A 270 0.08 1.71 -16.40
C LEU A 270 -1.23 0.99 -16.06
N ASP A 271 -2.29 1.33 -16.80
CA ASP A 271 -3.67 0.82 -16.74
C ASP A 271 -4.43 1.08 -15.42
N ARG A 272 -3.75 1.07 -14.28
CA ARG A 272 -4.34 1.28 -12.94
C ARG A 272 -3.38 2.01 -12.00
N LEU A 273 -3.91 2.80 -11.07
CA LEU A 273 -3.14 3.36 -9.96
C LEU A 273 -3.09 2.32 -8.83
N LYS A 274 -1.99 1.57 -8.74
CA LYS A 274 -1.76 0.58 -7.69
C LYS A 274 -0.94 1.17 -6.54
N MET A 275 -1.63 1.52 -5.46
CA MET A 275 -1.03 2.11 -4.25
C MET A 275 -1.52 1.38 -2.99
N ASN A 276 -2.22 2.05 -2.08
CA ASN A 276 -2.88 1.34 -0.96
C ASN A 276 -4.09 0.53 -1.45
N HIS A 277 -4.74 1.06 -2.47
CA HIS A 277 -5.79 0.42 -3.24
C HIS A 277 -5.52 0.59 -4.73
N GLU A 278 -6.19 -0.23 -5.53
CA GLU A 278 -6.14 -0.16 -6.99
C GLU A 278 -7.27 0.71 -7.52
N ILE A 279 -6.95 1.66 -8.40
CA ILE A 279 -7.94 2.44 -9.15
C ILE A 279 -7.75 2.14 -10.64
N PRO A 280 -8.69 1.41 -11.28
CA PRO A 280 -8.63 1.07 -12.71
C PRO A 280 -8.83 2.30 -13.60
N PHE A 281 -8.12 2.44 -14.71
CA PHE A 281 -8.32 3.54 -15.70
C PHE A 281 -8.74 3.03 -17.09
N GLU A 282 -9.14 1.76 -17.22
CA GLU A 282 -9.59 1.19 -18.48
C GLU A 282 -10.68 2.07 -19.11
N ASP A 283 -10.39 2.59 -20.32
CA ASP A 283 -11.24 3.49 -21.12
C ASP A 283 -11.65 4.83 -20.46
N ARG A 284 -10.93 5.28 -19.41
CA ARG A 284 -11.21 6.55 -18.71
C ARG A 284 -10.13 7.63 -18.87
N LEU A 285 -9.06 7.34 -19.63
CA LEU A 285 -8.02 8.33 -19.91
C LEU A 285 -8.37 9.14 -21.17
N ASP A 286 -8.31 10.45 -21.04
CA ASP A 286 -8.62 11.39 -22.11
C ASP A 286 -7.35 11.73 -22.90
N MET A 287 -7.41 11.67 -24.22
CA MET A 287 -6.29 12.00 -25.09
C MET A 287 -6.06 13.51 -25.24
N GLU A 288 -7.03 14.33 -24.88
CA GLU A 288 -7.00 15.79 -25.08
C GLU A 288 -6.81 16.58 -23.77
N SER A 289 -6.86 15.91 -22.61
CA SER A 289 -6.69 16.52 -21.30
C SER A 289 -5.26 16.39 -20.76
N LEU A 290 -4.78 17.43 -20.06
CA LEU A 290 -3.51 17.38 -19.34
C LEU A 290 -3.55 16.50 -18.09
N THR A 291 -4.71 16.41 -17.43
CA THR A 291 -4.89 15.76 -16.13
C THR A 291 -5.98 14.70 -16.19
N VAL A 292 -5.95 13.75 -15.25
CA VAL A 292 -7.07 12.81 -15.04
C VAL A 292 -8.36 13.55 -14.64
N SER A 293 -9.49 12.88 -14.78
CA SER A 293 -10.79 13.41 -14.37
C SER A 293 -10.80 13.86 -12.90
N PRO A 294 -11.66 14.82 -12.49
CA PRO A 294 -11.77 15.20 -11.07
C PRO A 294 -12.11 14.02 -10.16
N THR A 295 -12.88 13.06 -10.68
CA THR A 295 -13.22 11.78 -10.01
C THR A 295 -11.98 10.96 -9.71
N ASP A 296 -11.09 10.80 -10.69
CA ASP A 296 -9.84 10.05 -10.51
C ASP A 296 -8.85 10.77 -9.61
N LEU A 297 -8.82 12.10 -9.72
CA LEU A 297 -7.98 12.94 -8.90
C LEU A 297 -8.35 12.83 -7.43
N ILE A 298 -9.64 12.88 -7.09
CA ILE A 298 -10.09 12.72 -5.70
C ILE A 298 -9.88 11.29 -5.20
N LEU A 299 -10.14 10.27 -6.02
CA LEU A 299 -9.92 8.86 -5.65
C LEU A 299 -8.43 8.59 -5.37
N SER A 300 -7.53 9.17 -6.16
CA SER A 300 -6.07 9.04 -5.96
C SER A 300 -5.60 9.48 -4.58
N LYS A 301 -6.33 10.42 -3.96
CA LYS A 301 -6.05 10.95 -2.63
C LYS A 301 -6.85 10.26 -1.53
N LEU A 302 -8.13 10.01 -1.76
CA LEU A 302 -8.98 9.34 -0.77
C LEU A 302 -8.52 7.91 -0.51
N GLN A 303 -7.85 7.24 -1.45
CA GLN A 303 -7.35 5.88 -1.26
C GLN A 303 -6.15 5.77 -0.29
N ILE A 304 -5.55 6.88 0.12
CA ILE A 304 -4.36 6.88 0.99
C ILE A 304 -4.77 6.50 2.43
N VAL A 305 -4.26 5.39 2.95
CA VAL A 305 -4.66 4.87 4.28
C VAL A 305 -4.20 5.78 5.42
N ASP A 306 -2.93 6.20 5.36
CA ASP A 306 -2.37 7.19 6.28
C ASP A 306 -2.43 8.58 5.64
N LEU A 307 -3.60 9.22 5.77
CA LEU A 307 -3.90 10.49 5.12
C LEU A 307 -3.04 11.63 5.69
N ALA A 308 -1.99 11.99 4.97
CA ALA A 308 -1.13 13.11 5.34
C ALA A 308 -1.82 14.47 5.14
N ARG A 309 -1.37 15.48 5.88
CA ARG A 309 -1.91 16.86 5.80
C ARG A 309 -1.89 17.42 4.38
N LYS A 310 -0.82 17.16 3.61
CA LYS A 310 -0.71 17.61 2.20
C LYS A 310 -1.83 17.03 1.32
N ASP A 311 -2.22 15.78 1.57
CA ASP A 311 -3.25 15.10 0.79
C ASP A 311 -4.65 15.55 1.24
N ALA A 312 -4.83 15.87 2.53
CA ALA A 312 -6.04 16.53 3.02
C ALA A 312 -6.24 17.94 2.42
N MET A 313 -5.16 18.72 2.23
CA MET A 313 -5.23 20.01 1.53
C MET A 313 -5.54 19.84 0.03
N ASP A 314 -4.91 18.86 -0.63
CA ASP A 314 -5.24 18.51 -2.02
C ASP A 314 -6.73 18.14 -2.15
N LEU A 315 -7.27 17.33 -1.23
CA LEU A 315 -8.69 16.96 -1.17
C LEU A 315 -9.62 18.15 -0.93
N PHE A 316 -9.21 19.10 -0.08
CA PHE A 316 -9.94 20.34 0.11
C PHE A 316 -9.99 21.16 -1.18
N ALA A 317 -8.86 21.32 -1.87
CA ALA A 317 -8.79 22.07 -3.12
C ALA A 317 -9.71 21.47 -4.19
N ILE A 318 -9.68 20.15 -4.37
CA ILE A 318 -10.58 19.44 -5.30
C ILE A 318 -12.04 19.64 -4.86
N GLY A 319 -12.33 19.42 -3.59
CA GLY A 319 -13.65 19.53 -2.99
C GLY A 319 -14.22 20.95 -2.98
N ALA A 320 -13.39 21.98 -3.09
CA ALA A 320 -13.80 23.37 -3.25
C ALA A 320 -13.98 23.76 -4.72
N THR A 321 -13.23 23.13 -5.63
CA THR A 321 -13.23 23.43 -7.07
C THR A 321 -14.41 22.79 -7.80
N PHE A 322 -14.59 21.47 -7.67
CA PHE A 322 -15.52 20.72 -8.52
C PHE A 322 -16.85 20.45 -7.83
N ASP A 323 -17.94 20.42 -8.60
CA ASP A 323 -19.23 19.94 -8.11
C ASP A 323 -19.24 18.41 -8.01
N PHE A 324 -20.04 17.91 -7.07
CA PHE A 324 -20.18 16.49 -6.76
C PHE A 324 -21.58 16.10 -7.19
N GLU A 325 -21.67 15.27 -8.20
CA GLU A 325 -22.93 14.91 -8.85
C GLU A 325 -22.97 13.39 -9.05
N PRO A 326 -24.14 12.74 -8.94
CA PRO A 326 -24.24 11.28 -9.13
C PRO A 326 -23.81 10.84 -10.52
N GLU A 327 -24.09 11.64 -11.55
CA GLU A 327 -23.75 11.40 -12.94
C GLU A 327 -23.42 12.72 -13.67
N PRO A 328 -22.62 12.68 -14.77
CA PRO A 328 -22.38 13.85 -15.61
C PRO A 328 -23.67 14.34 -16.30
N LYS A 329 -23.91 15.65 -16.29
CA LYS A 329 -25.03 16.27 -17.02
C LYS A 329 -24.71 16.50 -18.50
N ASP A 330 -23.43 16.70 -18.80
CA ASP A 330 -22.86 16.88 -20.11
C ASP A 330 -21.39 16.41 -20.10
N ILE A 331 -20.76 16.37 -21.27
CA ILE A 331 -19.38 15.89 -21.44
C ILE A 331 -18.36 16.98 -21.07
N GLU A 332 -18.73 18.26 -21.17
CA GLU A 332 -17.79 19.39 -21.09
C GLU A 332 -17.52 19.82 -19.64
N THR A 333 -18.48 19.64 -18.74
CA THR A 333 -18.40 20.11 -17.36
C THR A 333 -17.69 19.08 -16.47
N PRO A 334 -16.47 19.37 -15.96
CA PRO A 334 -15.77 18.43 -15.12
C PRO A 334 -16.44 18.35 -13.74
N ILE A 335 -16.81 17.12 -13.34
CA ILE A 335 -17.42 16.83 -12.04
C ILE A 335 -16.65 15.76 -11.28
N VAL A 336 -16.89 15.67 -9.98
CA VAL A 336 -16.65 14.46 -9.19
C VAL A 336 -17.90 13.59 -9.28
N ASN A 337 -17.79 12.46 -9.99
CA ASN A 337 -18.86 11.49 -10.18
C ASN A 337 -19.03 10.64 -8.91
N MET A 338 -20.06 10.95 -8.12
CA MET A 338 -20.35 10.25 -6.87
C MET A 338 -20.90 8.85 -7.09
N GLY A 339 -21.65 8.61 -8.17
CA GLY A 339 -22.20 7.30 -8.49
C GLY A 339 -21.09 6.28 -8.69
N TYR A 340 -20.11 6.62 -9.53
CA TYR A 340 -18.94 5.78 -9.79
C TYR A 340 -18.12 5.49 -8.52
N ILE A 341 -17.85 6.50 -7.69
CA ILE A 341 -17.14 6.32 -6.41
C ILE A 341 -17.92 5.36 -5.50
N SER A 342 -19.25 5.49 -5.47
CA SER A 342 -20.12 4.69 -4.62
C SER A 342 -20.23 3.24 -5.09
N GLU A 343 -20.21 3.00 -6.40
CA GLU A 343 -20.12 1.66 -6.99
C GLU A 343 -18.82 0.96 -6.61
N LEU A 344 -17.66 1.61 -6.79
CA LEU A 344 -16.36 1.06 -6.35
C LEU A 344 -16.35 0.71 -4.86
N CYS A 345 -16.89 1.60 -4.03
CA CYS A 345 -17.02 1.35 -2.59
C CYS A 345 -18.02 0.22 -2.26
N ALA A 346 -19.01 -0.04 -3.11
CA ALA A 346 -19.96 -1.13 -2.91
C ALA A 346 -19.39 -2.50 -3.27
N GLU A 347 -18.41 -2.54 -4.17
CA GLU A 347 -17.70 -3.74 -4.60
C GLU A 347 -16.60 -4.16 -3.61
N ASP A 348 -15.84 -3.20 -3.07
CA ASP A 348 -14.71 -3.47 -2.18
C ASP A 348 -14.89 -2.82 -0.79
N TRP A 349 -14.93 -3.66 0.24
CA TRP A 349 -15.03 -3.21 1.64
C TRP A 349 -13.77 -2.48 2.12
N GLY A 350 -12.57 -2.93 1.73
CA GLY A 350 -11.33 -2.27 2.10
C GLY A 350 -11.24 -0.88 1.49
N PHE A 351 -11.61 -0.75 0.21
CA PHE A 351 -11.71 0.54 -0.46
C PHE A 351 -12.71 1.45 0.26
N TYR A 352 -13.96 0.98 0.45
CA TYR A 352 -14.98 1.70 1.22
C TYR A 352 -14.49 2.15 2.59
N TRP A 353 -13.82 1.27 3.32
CA TRP A 353 -13.36 1.56 4.68
C TRP A 353 -12.37 2.73 4.67
N THR A 354 -11.38 2.71 3.77
CA THR A 354 -10.42 3.80 3.64
C THR A 354 -11.09 5.10 3.17
N ILE A 355 -11.87 5.05 2.09
CA ILE A 355 -12.55 6.23 1.52
C ILE A 355 -13.45 6.89 2.57
N THR A 356 -14.37 6.14 3.19
CA THR A 356 -15.32 6.70 4.17
C THR A 356 -14.65 7.16 5.45
N SER A 357 -13.58 6.49 5.90
CA SER A 357 -12.80 6.95 7.06
C SER A 357 -12.09 8.27 6.77
N ASN A 358 -11.54 8.43 5.57
CA ASN A 358 -10.92 9.68 5.17
C ASN A 358 -11.95 10.80 4.99
N LEU A 359 -13.11 10.54 4.39
CA LEU A 359 -14.20 11.52 4.30
C LEU A 359 -14.66 11.99 5.69
N ARG A 360 -14.83 11.08 6.66
CA ARG A 360 -15.16 11.43 8.05
C ARG A 360 -14.09 12.30 8.70
N LYS A 361 -12.80 11.92 8.57
CA LYS A 361 -11.67 12.72 9.05
C LYS A 361 -11.69 14.13 8.46
N LEU A 362 -11.91 14.28 7.15
CA LEU A 362 -11.99 15.59 6.49
C LEU A 362 -13.16 16.44 7.00
N ASN A 363 -14.28 15.81 7.34
CA ASN A 363 -15.45 16.51 7.88
C ASN A 363 -15.20 17.02 9.31
N GLU A 364 -14.42 16.30 10.10
CA GLU A 364 -13.99 16.65 11.45
C GLU A 364 -12.80 17.62 11.48
N GLU A 365 -11.94 17.58 10.46
CA GLU A 365 -10.72 18.39 10.37
C GLU A 365 -11.03 19.89 10.45
N ASN A 366 -10.21 20.58 11.25
CA ASN A 366 -10.25 22.03 11.36
C ASN A 366 -9.22 22.65 10.40
N PHE A 367 -9.68 23.02 9.21
CA PHE A 367 -8.90 23.75 8.21
C PHE A 367 -8.68 25.23 8.59
N SER A 368 -8.04 25.47 9.74
CA SER A 368 -7.85 26.81 10.32
C SER A 368 -7.03 27.75 9.42
N SER A 369 -6.18 27.19 8.55
CA SER A 369 -5.39 27.94 7.56
C SER A 369 -6.19 28.35 6.32
N ILE A 370 -7.45 27.91 6.19
CA ILE A 370 -8.32 28.20 5.04
C ILE A 370 -9.39 29.23 5.46
N PRO A 371 -9.67 30.27 4.63
CA PRO A 371 -10.75 31.19 4.91
C PRO A 371 -12.10 30.47 5.09
N ARG A 372 -12.78 30.75 6.21
CA ARG A 372 -14.02 30.06 6.64
C ARG A 372 -15.13 30.05 5.57
N ARG A 373 -15.11 30.96 4.60
CA ARG A 373 -16.08 31.03 3.49
C ARG A 373 -16.08 29.79 2.59
N TYR A 374 -14.96 29.06 2.47
CA TYR A 374 -14.86 27.88 1.61
C TYR A 374 -15.27 26.58 2.31
N THR A 375 -15.18 26.54 3.64
CA THR A 375 -15.40 25.32 4.43
C THR A 375 -16.84 24.77 4.34
N PRO A 376 -17.92 25.57 4.37
CA PRO A 376 -19.28 25.05 4.32
C PRO A 376 -19.57 24.23 3.06
N LYS A 377 -19.27 24.77 1.87
CA LYS A 377 -19.51 24.07 0.59
C LYS A 377 -18.69 22.79 0.49
N PHE A 378 -17.44 22.82 0.97
CA PHE A 378 -16.60 21.62 1.05
C PHE A 378 -17.23 20.55 1.95
N LYS A 379 -17.61 20.89 3.19
CA LYS A 379 -18.20 19.93 4.15
C LYS A 379 -19.54 19.38 3.67
N GLU A 380 -20.35 20.19 3.00
CA GLU A 380 -21.58 19.76 2.35
C GLU A 380 -21.30 18.68 1.30
N ARG A 381 -20.39 18.95 0.35
CA ARG A 381 -20.00 17.97 -0.70
C ARG A 381 -19.45 16.67 -0.11
N ILE A 382 -18.60 16.74 0.91
CA ILE A 382 -18.06 15.56 1.60
C ILE A 382 -19.19 14.75 2.29
N SER A 383 -20.13 15.43 2.92
CA SER A 383 -21.27 14.79 3.59
C SER A 383 -22.23 14.14 2.59
N THR A 384 -22.48 14.80 1.45
CA THR A 384 -23.29 14.25 0.35
C THR A 384 -22.63 13.01 -0.24
N LEU A 385 -21.33 13.04 -0.54
CA LEU A 385 -20.61 11.85 -1.03
C LEU A 385 -20.65 10.69 -0.03
N LEU A 386 -20.48 10.97 1.26
CA LEU A 386 -20.57 9.94 2.29
C LEU A 386 -21.96 9.28 2.32
N SER A 387 -23.02 10.10 2.22
CA SER A 387 -24.41 9.61 2.16
C SER A 387 -24.68 8.79 0.91
N GLU A 388 -24.17 9.21 -0.26
CA GLU A 388 -24.31 8.48 -1.52
C GLU A 388 -23.66 7.09 -1.40
N ILE A 389 -22.42 7.04 -0.93
CA ILE A 389 -21.66 5.79 -0.73
C ILE A 389 -22.40 4.83 0.21
N ASP A 390 -22.98 5.34 1.30
CA ASP A 390 -23.70 4.53 2.28
C ASP A 390 -25.07 4.04 1.75
N SER A 391 -25.68 4.76 0.79
CA SER A 391 -26.97 4.40 0.20
C SER A 391 -26.90 3.17 -0.72
N VAL A 392 -25.75 2.92 -1.36
CA VAL A 392 -25.61 1.83 -2.33
C VAL A 392 -25.64 0.46 -1.63
N PRO A 393 -26.52 -0.49 -2.04
CA PRO A 393 -26.58 -1.82 -1.45
C PRO A 393 -25.26 -2.59 -1.56
N LYS A 394 -24.82 -3.21 -0.46
CA LYS A 394 -23.58 -3.99 -0.41
C LYS A 394 -23.81 -5.48 -0.65
N GLY A 395 -22.96 -6.08 -1.48
CA GLY A 395 -23.00 -7.51 -1.80
C GLY A 395 -22.64 -8.43 -0.63
N PHE A 396 -22.88 -9.73 -0.78
CA PHE A 396 -22.61 -10.73 0.26
C PHE A 396 -21.11 -10.81 0.63
N LYS A 397 -20.21 -10.85 -0.37
CA LYS A 397 -18.76 -10.88 -0.15
C LYS A 397 -18.28 -9.66 0.65
N TRP A 398 -18.78 -8.49 0.29
CA TRP A 398 -18.51 -7.24 0.99
C TRP A 398 -18.94 -7.32 2.46
N LYS A 399 -20.18 -7.78 2.74
CA LYS A 399 -20.69 -7.92 4.11
C LYS A 399 -19.89 -8.93 4.93
N ALA A 400 -19.49 -10.05 4.34
CA ALA A 400 -18.60 -11.00 4.98
C ALA A 400 -17.23 -10.38 5.32
N ARG A 401 -16.65 -9.61 4.38
CA ARG A 401 -15.40 -8.86 4.62
C ARG A 401 -15.56 -7.80 5.71
N ALA A 402 -16.73 -7.17 5.80
CA ALA A 402 -17.06 -6.19 6.84
C ALA A 402 -17.09 -6.78 8.25
N LEU A 403 -17.54 -8.02 8.41
CA LEU A 403 -17.54 -8.72 9.70
C LEU A 403 -16.11 -8.94 10.24
N LEU A 404 -15.14 -9.17 9.36
CA LEU A 404 -13.72 -9.25 9.74
C LEU A 404 -13.20 -7.88 10.21
N GLY A 405 -13.70 -6.81 9.58
CA GLY A 405 -13.36 -5.44 9.92
C GLY A 405 -11.89 -5.09 9.67
N PRO A 406 -11.39 -4.00 10.29
CA PRO A 406 -10.03 -3.53 10.11
C PRO A 406 -8.97 -4.39 10.85
N ARG A 407 -9.39 -5.44 11.57
CA ARG A 407 -8.48 -6.37 12.26
C ARG A 407 -7.63 -7.20 11.27
N VAL A 408 -8.17 -7.43 10.08
CA VAL A 408 -7.45 -8.02 8.96
C VAL A 408 -7.05 -6.88 8.03
N ARG A 409 -5.77 -6.84 7.61
CA ARG A 409 -5.28 -5.85 6.65
C ARG A 409 -6.19 -5.81 5.41
N TRP A 410 -6.51 -4.60 4.96
CA TRP A 410 -7.48 -4.36 3.88
C TRP A 410 -6.91 -3.52 2.73
N TYR A 411 -5.60 -3.28 2.75
CA TYR A 411 -4.88 -2.41 1.84
C TYR A 411 -3.49 -2.99 1.57
N GLU A 412 -2.88 -2.57 0.47
CA GLU A 412 -1.50 -2.89 0.11
C GLU A 412 -0.52 -1.85 0.64
N ILE A 413 0.72 -2.26 0.88
CA ILE A 413 1.80 -1.32 1.20
C ILE A 413 2.44 -0.93 -0.13
N PRO A 414 2.36 0.35 -0.55
CA PRO A 414 2.95 0.79 -1.81
C PRO A 414 4.43 0.47 -1.84
N LYS A 415 4.92 -0.06 -2.95
CA LYS A 415 6.36 -0.24 -3.15
C LYS A 415 7.02 1.14 -3.16
N ALA A 416 8.04 1.32 -2.32
CA ALA A 416 8.87 2.50 -2.35
C ALA A 416 9.55 2.58 -3.72
N ALA A 417 9.48 3.76 -4.35
CA ALA A 417 10.23 4.09 -5.56
C ALA A 417 11.61 4.61 -5.20
#